data_AF-A0A484D7A4-F1
#
_entry.id   AF-A0A484D7A4-F1
#
_cell.length_a   1.000
_cell.length_b   1.000
_cell.length_c   1.000
_cell.angle_alpha   90.00
_cell.angle_beta   90.00
_cell.angle_gamma   90.00
#
_symmetry.space_group_name_H-M   'P 1'
#
loop_
_entity.id
_entity.type
_entity.pdbx_description
1 polymer ?
#
loop_
_entity_poly.entity_id
_entity_poly.type
_entity_poly.pdbx_seq_one_letter_code
_entity_poly.pdbx_strand_id
1 'polypeptide(L)'
;MKTSRQSTYSVRSSTSSKAPVYRASTIHGGSGGNRISISSSVRSGLGAGMGAGMGMGSGMGMGMGMGTGAGGFSSSVQVSGNSSDIMGNEKFAMQNLNDRLANYLETVRNLEQANHKLEIKIKEALEKSGPDFRDYSKYQVILDDLRKKVFDATTDNARLVLNIDNARLAADDFRVKYESELAIRQSVEADIVGLRKLIDDTNMQRMNLESEIESLKEELIHLKKNHGNEVTELRNQIAQSGVHVDVDAPKGQDLAQLMAEIRAKYEKMALKNQEELKAWHESQITEVQTQVSQSTEALKGAQTEVNDLRRQMQTLEIELESQRSLKASLEGTLRDTEMRYNMEIESLNTILLGLEAELTQLRNNIQLQTQEYEALLNMKMKLEAEIATYRRLLDGEDFTLQDALEDQKTVKTKVMTVTQTLVDGKVVSSSTETKNL
;
A
#
# COMPACT_ATOMS: atom_id res chain seq x y z
N MET A 1 -29.28 62.32 23.46
CA MET A 1 -28.05 61.63 23.01
C MET A 1 -28.39 60.17 22.72
N LYS A 2 -28.56 59.79 21.46
CA LYS A 2 -28.72 58.40 21.02
C LYS A 2 -27.58 58.11 20.04
N THR A 3 -26.64 57.27 20.46
CA THR A 3 -25.47 56.87 19.69
C THR A 3 -25.85 55.72 18.75
N SER A 4 -25.93 56.02 17.45
CA SER A 4 -26.04 55.03 16.39
C SER A 4 -24.66 54.41 16.16
N ARG A 5 -24.52 53.10 16.38
CA ARG A 5 -23.33 52.32 15.98
C ARG A 5 -23.68 51.54 14.72
N GLN A 6 -23.23 52.03 13.57
CA GLN A 6 -23.17 51.24 12.35
C GLN A 6 -21.95 50.31 12.42
N SER A 7 -22.18 49.01 12.30
CA SER A 7 -21.13 48.00 12.20
C SER A 7 -21.06 47.53 10.75
N THR A 8 -19.99 47.93 10.05
CA THR A 8 -19.70 47.56 8.67
C THR A 8 -18.93 46.23 8.68
N TYR A 9 -19.56 45.16 8.23
CA TYR A 9 -18.86 43.89 7.95
C TYR A 9 -18.36 43.91 6.51
N SER A 10 -17.05 43.71 6.33
CA SER A 10 -16.43 43.50 5.02
C SER A 10 -16.15 42.01 4.84
N VAL A 11 -16.77 41.41 3.81
CA VAL A 11 -16.52 40.02 3.43
C VAL A 11 -15.44 40.02 2.35
N ARG A 12 -14.22 39.61 2.68
CA ARG A 12 -13.17 39.31 1.70
C ARG A 12 -13.37 37.87 1.21
N SER A 13 -13.91 37.71 0.01
CA SER A 13 -13.88 36.43 -0.72
C SER A 13 -12.54 36.29 -1.44
N SER A 14 -11.66 35.42 -0.97
CA SER A 14 -10.50 34.97 -1.75
C SER A 14 -10.90 33.78 -2.62
N THR A 15 -11.29 34.05 -3.86
CA THR A 15 -11.45 33.05 -4.92
C THR A 15 -10.07 32.63 -5.42
N SER A 16 -9.55 31.50 -4.92
CA SER A 16 -8.42 30.80 -5.55
C SER A 16 -8.96 29.96 -6.71
N SER A 17 -9.12 30.58 -7.87
CA SER A 17 -9.33 29.87 -9.14
C SER A 17 -8.04 29.17 -9.57
N LYS A 18 -7.96 27.84 -9.44
CA LYS A 18 -6.98 27.05 -10.20
C LYS A 18 -7.73 26.32 -11.31
N ALA A 19 -7.58 26.81 -12.53
CA ALA A 19 -8.00 26.10 -13.73
C ALA A 19 -7.14 24.82 -13.90
N PRO A 20 -7.69 23.71 -14.42
CA PRO A 20 -6.89 22.57 -14.78
C PRO A 20 -6.07 22.90 -16.02
N VAL A 21 -4.75 22.74 -15.94
CA VAL A 21 -3.84 22.86 -17.09
C VAL A 21 -3.86 21.52 -17.81
N TYR A 22 -4.56 21.45 -18.95
CA TYR A 22 -4.39 20.33 -19.88
C TYR A 22 -3.04 20.46 -20.59
N ARG A 23 -2.14 19.49 -20.39
CA ARG A 23 -0.99 19.26 -21.29
C ARG A 23 -1.09 17.86 -21.87
N ALA A 24 -1.15 17.78 -23.19
CA ALA A 24 -1.11 16.54 -23.94
C ALA A 24 0.28 15.88 -23.82
N SER A 25 0.30 14.57 -23.58
CA SER A 25 1.50 13.75 -23.62
C SER A 25 1.87 13.47 -25.08
N THR A 26 3.03 13.94 -25.54
CA THR A 26 3.54 13.60 -26.87
C THR A 26 4.21 12.24 -26.83
N ILE A 27 3.75 11.31 -27.69
CA ILE A 27 4.37 10.00 -27.90
C ILE A 27 5.28 10.10 -29.14
N HIS A 28 6.54 9.72 -29.01
CA HIS A 28 7.45 9.52 -30.15
C HIS A 28 7.80 8.03 -30.24
N GLY A 29 7.34 7.38 -31.32
CA GLY A 29 7.64 5.98 -31.61
C GLY A 29 8.80 5.88 -32.60
N GLY A 30 9.95 5.38 -32.14
CA GLY A 30 11.04 4.96 -33.01
C GLY A 30 10.82 3.52 -33.49
N SER A 31 10.99 3.28 -34.79
CA SER A 31 10.86 1.97 -35.42
C SER A 31 11.91 0.99 -34.87
N GLY A 32 11.44 -0.12 -34.29
CA GLY A 32 12.26 -1.30 -33.97
C GLY A 32 12.73 -1.40 -32.51
N GLY A 33 11.83 -1.73 -31.58
CA GLY A 33 12.21 -2.18 -30.24
C GLY A 33 11.08 -2.04 -29.20
N ASN A 34 10.78 -3.13 -28.49
CA ASN A 34 9.72 -3.23 -27.46
C ASN A 34 10.03 -2.44 -26.18
N ARG A 35 10.10 -1.10 -26.23
CA ARG A 35 10.16 -0.24 -25.02
C ARG A 35 9.32 1.03 -25.20
N ILE A 36 8.29 1.20 -24.37
CA ILE A 36 7.59 2.48 -24.18
C ILE A 36 8.11 3.07 -22.87
N SER A 37 8.76 4.24 -22.92
CA SER A 37 9.24 4.95 -21.74
C SER A 37 8.34 6.16 -21.48
N ILE A 38 7.68 6.20 -20.31
CA ILE A 38 6.87 7.33 -19.87
C ILE A 38 7.69 8.05 -18.78
N SER A 39 8.11 9.30 -19.03
CA SER A 39 8.79 10.11 -18.02
C SER A 39 7.75 10.89 -17.20
N SER A 40 7.51 10.51 -15.95
CA SER A 40 6.80 11.33 -14.97
C SER A 40 7.79 11.86 -13.94
N SER A 41 8.01 13.16 -13.91
CA SER A 41 8.72 13.85 -12.84
C SER A 41 7.81 13.97 -11.62
N VAL A 42 7.94 13.05 -10.66
CA VAL A 42 7.27 13.15 -9.35
C VAL A 42 8.26 13.77 -8.36
N ARG A 43 7.92 14.95 -7.88
CA ARG A 43 8.70 15.70 -6.88
C ARG A 43 8.24 15.26 -5.50
N SER A 44 8.87 14.23 -4.95
CA SER A 44 8.61 13.74 -3.58
C SER A 44 9.71 14.25 -2.65
N GLY A 45 9.29 14.99 -1.63
CA GLY A 45 10.17 15.64 -0.66
C GLY A 45 10.81 14.68 0.35
N LEU A 46 11.90 15.18 0.93
CA LEU A 46 12.55 14.82 2.21
C LEU A 46 12.23 13.43 2.79
N GLY A 47 13.24 12.55 2.75
CA GLY A 47 13.31 11.34 3.56
C GLY A 47 14.73 10.80 3.56
N ALA A 48 15.57 11.35 4.44
CA ALA A 48 16.93 10.85 4.68
C ALA A 48 16.85 9.50 5.41
N GLY A 49 17.06 8.42 4.68
CA GLY A 49 17.27 7.07 5.21
C GLY A 49 18.68 6.61 4.86
N MET A 50 19.60 6.77 5.81
CA MET A 50 20.98 6.34 5.71
C MET A 50 21.04 4.83 5.98
N GLY A 51 21.03 4.03 4.91
CA GLY A 51 21.28 2.58 4.95
C GLY A 51 22.48 2.25 4.08
N ALA A 52 23.66 2.15 4.71
CA ALA A 52 24.90 1.76 4.04
C ALA A 52 24.95 0.22 3.88
N GLY A 53 24.60 -0.26 2.69
CA GLY A 53 24.87 -1.62 2.24
C GLY A 53 26.01 -1.62 1.23
N MET A 54 27.23 -1.98 1.68
CA MET A 54 28.37 -2.27 0.80
C MET A 54 28.15 -3.64 0.13
N GLY A 55 27.75 -3.63 -1.15
CA GLY A 55 27.77 -4.79 -2.03
C GLY A 55 28.82 -4.58 -3.12
N MET A 56 30.03 -5.12 -2.92
CA MET A 56 31.12 -5.10 -3.89
C MET A 56 31.00 -6.34 -4.80
N GLY A 57 30.25 -6.20 -5.89
CA GLY A 57 30.23 -7.16 -6.99
C GLY A 57 31.02 -6.60 -8.17
N SER A 58 32.26 -7.06 -8.38
CA SER A 58 33.04 -6.78 -9.60
C SER A 58 33.14 -8.06 -10.42
N GLY A 59 32.24 -8.20 -11.38
CA GLY A 59 32.43 -9.07 -12.55
C GLY A 59 33.17 -8.27 -13.62
N MET A 60 34.29 -8.82 -14.11
CA MET A 60 34.94 -8.34 -15.32
C MET A 60 35.44 -9.57 -16.09
N GLY A 61 34.73 -9.91 -17.16
CA GLY A 61 35.16 -10.85 -18.19
C GLY A 61 35.71 -10.10 -19.40
N MET A 62 36.77 -10.67 -19.99
CA MET A 62 37.39 -10.49 -21.33
C MET A 62 38.90 -10.75 -21.12
N GLY A 63 39.64 -11.54 -21.88
CA GLY A 63 39.49 -12.06 -23.24
C GLY A 63 40.82 -11.82 -23.99
N MET A 64 41.47 -12.91 -24.42
CA MET A 64 42.54 -13.02 -25.44
C MET A 64 43.91 -12.34 -25.23
N GLY A 65 44.98 -13.11 -25.49
CA GLY A 65 46.33 -12.57 -25.70
C GLY A 65 47.42 -13.66 -25.75
N MET A 66 47.71 -14.16 -26.95
CA MET A 66 48.77 -15.11 -27.28
C MET A 66 50.16 -14.43 -27.34
N GLY A 67 51.23 -15.13 -26.94
CA GLY A 67 52.64 -14.77 -27.23
C GLY A 67 53.61 -15.60 -26.38
N THR A 68 54.15 -16.74 -26.86
CA THR A 68 55.45 -16.90 -27.53
C THR A 68 56.68 -16.36 -26.78
N GLY A 69 57.54 -17.28 -26.33
CA GLY A 69 58.90 -17.04 -25.83
C GLY A 69 59.39 -18.30 -25.09
N ALA A 70 59.90 -19.33 -25.78
CA ALA A 70 61.30 -19.49 -26.22
C ALA A 70 62.30 -19.46 -25.04
N GLY A 71 62.92 -20.60 -24.75
CA GLY A 71 64.04 -20.69 -23.80
C GLY A 71 64.27 -22.08 -23.24
N GLY A 72 64.63 -23.05 -24.10
CA GLY A 72 65.15 -24.33 -23.65
C GLY A 72 66.61 -24.21 -23.17
N PHE A 73 66.98 -25.04 -22.20
CA PHE A 73 68.37 -25.48 -22.03
C PHE A 73 68.39 -26.96 -21.68
N SER A 74 68.69 -27.74 -22.72
CA SER A 74 69.19 -29.11 -22.70
C SER A 74 70.67 -29.12 -22.35
N SER A 75 71.10 -30.04 -21.48
CA SER A 75 72.49 -30.51 -21.49
C SER A 75 72.51 -32.04 -21.49
N SER A 76 72.81 -32.52 -22.68
CA SER A 76 73.20 -33.86 -23.09
C SER A 76 74.46 -34.37 -22.39
N VAL A 77 74.49 -35.64 -22.00
CA VAL A 77 75.70 -36.46 -22.06
C VAL A 77 75.35 -37.81 -22.69
N GLN A 78 76.24 -38.20 -23.58
CA GLN A 78 76.09 -39.13 -24.68
C GLN A 78 76.14 -40.59 -24.25
N VAL A 79 75.30 -41.40 -24.89
CA VAL A 79 75.48 -42.84 -25.06
C VAL A 79 76.53 -43.03 -26.15
N SER A 80 77.67 -43.63 -25.81
CA SER A 80 78.58 -44.23 -26.78
C SER A 80 78.87 -45.66 -26.32
N GLY A 81 78.51 -46.62 -27.16
CA GLY A 81 78.85 -48.02 -26.96
C GLY A 81 80.34 -48.23 -27.18
N ASN A 82 80.97 -48.99 -26.28
CA ASN A 82 81.95 -50.00 -26.63
C ASN A 82 82.11 -50.98 -25.47
N SER A 83 81.96 -52.24 -25.81
CA SER A 83 82.01 -53.43 -24.96
C SER A 83 83.43 -53.75 -24.50
N SER A 84 83.71 -53.56 -23.21
CA SER A 84 84.68 -54.31 -22.37
C SER A 84 84.82 -53.63 -21.00
N ASP A 85 84.99 -54.41 -19.92
CA ASP A 85 85.25 -53.98 -18.53
C ASP A 85 84.07 -53.68 -17.60
N ILE A 86 83.26 -54.72 -17.38
CA ILE A 86 82.40 -54.90 -16.20
C ILE A 86 83.28 -55.35 -15.02
N MET A 87 83.97 -54.43 -14.33
CA MET A 87 84.48 -54.65 -12.95
C MET A 87 84.97 -53.39 -12.19
N GLY A 88 84.96 -52.19 -12.80
CA GLY A 88 85.39 -50.93 -12.16
C GLY A 88 84.27 -49.98 -11.69
N ASN A 89 83.01 -50.25 -12.06
CA ASN A 89 81.91 -49.28 -11.93
C ASN A 89 81.19 -49.31 -10.56
N GLU A 90 81.19 -50.44 -9.85
CA GLU A 90 80.52 -50.57 -8.54
C GLU A 90 81.23 -49.77 -7.43
N LYS A 91 82.56 -49.71 -7.45
CA LYS A 91 83.33 -48.98 -6.43
C LYS A 91 83.13 -47.45 -6.55
N PHE A 92 83.05 -46.94 -7.78
CA PHE A 92 82.80 -45.53 -8.04
C PHE A 92 81.34 -45.16 -7.75
N ALA A 93 80.40 -46.06 -8.03
CA ALA A 93 79.00 -45.90 -7.62
C ALA A 93 78.83 -45.88 -6.08
N MET A 94 79.54 -46.75 -5.35
CA MET A 94 79.55 -46.77 -3.88
C MET A 94 80.20 -45.52 -3.27
N GLN A 95 81.26 -44.98 -3.89
CA GLN A 95 81.85 -43.70 -3.46
C GLN A 95 80.88 -42.54 -3.67
N ASN A 96 80.21 -42.45 -4.82
CA ASN A 96 79.22 -41.39 -5.09
C ASN A 96 78.00 -41.47 -4.16
N LEU A 97 77.57 -42.68 -3.80
CA LEU A 97 76.53 -42.89 -2.78
C LEU A 97 76.99 -42.46 -1.39
N ASN A 98 78.23 -42.80 -1.00
CA ASN A 98 78.80 -42.36 0.27
C ASN A 98 78.98 -40.83 0.33
N ASP A 99 79.40 -40.20 -0.76
CA ASP A 99 79.53 -38.74 -0.82
C ASP A 99 78.15 -38.05 -0.75
N ARG A 100 77.12 -38.63 -1.38
CA ARG A 100 75.73 -38.18 -1.22
C ARG A 100 75.21 -38.36 0.20
N LEU A 101 75.56 -39.47 0.85
CA LEU A 101 75.16 -39.75 2.24
C LEU A 101 75.89 -38.81 3.21
N ALA A 102 77.17 -38.51 2.98
CA ALA A 102 77.93 -37.53 3.74
C ALA A 102 77.33 -36.12 3.59
N ASN A 103 77.01 -35.70 2.36
CA ASN A 103 76.31 -34.44 2.12
C ASN A 103 74.92 -34.42 2.77
N TYR A 104 74.18 -35.53 2.73
CA TYR A 104 72.88 -35.63 3.39
C TYR A 104 73.02 -35.50 4.92
N LEU A 105 73.96 -36.22 5.54
CA LEU A 105 74.24 -36.11 6.97
C LEU A 105 74.68 -34.69 7.36
N GLU A 106 75.47 -34.01 6.54
CA GLU A 106 75.86 -32.62 6.76
C GLU A 106 74.66 -31.67 6.65
N THR A 107 73.77 -31.87 5.67
CA THR A 107 72.53 -31.08 5.56
C THR A 107 71.58 -31.32 6.73
N VAL A 108 71.43 -32.57 7.20
CA VAL A 108 70.60 -32.90 8.37
C VAL A 108 71.18 -32.22 9.62
N ARG A 109 72.49 -32.28 9.84
CA ARG A 109 73.14 -31.62 10.97
C ARG A 109 72.96 -30.10 10.94
N ASN A 110 73.03 -29.48 9.77
CA ASN A 110 72.78 -28.04 9.60
C ASN A 110 71.32 -27.68 9.88
N LEU A 111 70.37 -28.52 9.45
CA LEU A 111 68.94 -28.35 9.71
C LEU A 111 68.59 -28.53 11.19
N GLU A 112 69.19 -29.51 11.86
CA GLU A 112 69.03 -29.71 13.32
C GLU A 112 69.53 -28.50 14.11
N GLN A 113 70.70 -27.95 13.74
CA GLN A 113 71.21 -26.74 14.36
C GLN A 113 70.32 -25.51 14.10
N ALA A 114 69.76 -25.39 12.89
CA ALA A 114 68.84 -24.32 12.54
C ALA A 114 67.52 -24.43 13.33
N ASN A 115 66.94 -25.64 13.42
CA ASN A 115 65.75 -25.91 14.22
C ASN A 115 65.99 -25.61 15.69
N HIS A 116 67.11 -26.04 16.26
CA HIS A 116 67.44 -25.75 17.65
C HIS A 116 67.53 -24.23 17.92
N LYS A 117 68.12 -23.46 17.00
CA LYS A 117 68.16 -21.99 17.09
C LYS A 117 66.76 -21.36 16.98
N LEU A 118 65.88 -21.90 16.15
CA LEU A 118 64.50 -21.42 16.02
C LEU A 118 63.68 -21.72 17.28
N GLU A 119 63.83 -22.91 17.87
CA GLU A 119 63.17 -23.26 19.12
C GLU A 119 63.54 -22.33 20.27
N ILE A 120 64.83 -21.98 20.41
CA ILE A 120 65.29 -21.02 21.41
C ILE A 120 64.65 -19.65 21.18
N LYS A 121 64.62 -19.17 19.93
CA LYS A 121 63.98 -17.89 19.58
C LYS A 121 62.47 -17.88 19.86
N ILE A 122 61.78 -18.99 19.62
CA ILE A 122 60.34 -19.13 19.92
C ILE A 122 60.11 -19.09 21.43
N LYS A 123 60.93 -19.81 22.22
CA LYS A 123 60.84 -19.77 23.68
C LYS A 123 61.10 -18.39 24.25
N GLU A 124 62.14 -17.70 23.78
CA GLU A 124 62.41 -16.32 24.19
C GLU A 124 61.30 -15.35 23.78
N ALA A 125 60.68 -15.54 22.62
CA ALA A 125 59.55 -14.72 22.17
C ALA A 125 58.30 -14.94 23.03
N LEU A 126 58.03 -16.18 23.43
CA LEU A 126 56.92 -16.53 24.32
C LEU A 126 57.15 -16.02 25.75
N GLU A 127 58.38 -16.10 26.27
CA GLU A 127 58.69 -15.54 27.60
C GLU A 127 58.67 -14.01 27.64
N LYS A 128 59.11 -13.34 26.56
CA LYS A 128 59.01 -11.88 26.44
C LYS A 128 57.57 -11.42 26.19
N SER A 129 56.76 -12.25 25.55
CA SER A 129 55.33 -12.03 25.36
C SER A 129 54.58 -12.49 26.61
N GLY A 130 54.76 -11.76 27.72
CA GLY A 130 53.96 -11.97 28.93
C GLY A 130 52.44 -11.86 28.68
N PRO A 131 51.59 -12.31 29.62
CA PRO A 131 50.14 -12.27 29.42
C PRO A 131 49.69 -10.82 29.20
N ASP A 132 49.07 -10.58 28.05
CA ASP A 132 48.61 -9.25 27.65
C ASP A 132 47.40 -8.82 28.49
N PHE A 133 47.65 -8.42 29.73
CA PHE A 133 46.63 -7.89 30.64
C PHE A 133 46.42 -6.40 30.34
N ARG A 134 45.76 -6.11 29.21
CA ARG A 134 45.21 -4.77 28.97
C ARG A 134 43.94 -4.61 29.82
N ASP A 135 43.98 -3.74 30.82
CA ASP A 135 42.81 -3.45 31.67
C ASP A 135 41.73 -2.69 30.88
N TYR A 136 40.74 -3.43 30.36
CA TYR A 136 39.58 -2.86 29.63
C TYR A 136 38.46 -2.34 30.54
N SER A 137 38.62 -2.41 31.87
CA SER A 137 37.58 -2.04 32.85
C SER A 137 37.04 -0.61 32.67
N LYS A 138 37.89 0.35 32.25
CA LYS A 138 37.46 1.74 31.98
C LYS A 138 36.47 1.85 30.81
N TYR A 139 36.64 1.02 29.78
CA TYR A 139 35.74 0.99 28.63
C TYR A 139 34.42 0.31 28.96
N GLN A 140 34.42 -0.64 29.90
CA GLN A 140 33.21 -1.33 30.34
C GLN A 140 32.17 -0.38 30.93
N VAL A 141 32.60 0.57 31.77
CA VAL A 141 31.70 1.59 32.35
C VAL A 141 31.08 2.49 31.28
N ILE A 142 31.87 2.89 30.28
CA ILE A 142 31.39 3.71 29.15
C ILE A 142 30.42 2.91 28.26
N LEU A 143 30.73 1.64 27.99
CA LEU A 143 29.86 0.73 27.25
C LEU A 143 28.52 0.51 27.96
N ASP A 144 28.54 0.36 29.27
CA ASP A 144 27.32 0.16 30.06
C ASP A 144 26.47 1.44 30.13
N ASP A 145 27.08 2.62 30.22
CA ASP A 145 26.36 3.90 30.10
C ASP A 145 25.76 4.10 28.69
N LEU A 146 26.50 3.75 27.63
CA LEU A 146 25.99 3.78 26.26
C LEU A 146 24.82 2.80 26.06
N ARG A 147 24.94 1.58 26.57
CA ARG A 147 23.86 0.58 26.53
C ARG A 147 22.62 1.08 27.24
N LYS A 148 22.78 1.72 28.41
CA LYS A 148 21.68 2.31 29.15
C LYS A 148 21.01 3.43 28.36
N LYS A 149 21.78 4.34 27.76
CA LYS A 149 21.24 5.41 26.89
C LYS A 149 20.46 4.86 25.69
N VAL A 150 20.96 3.79 25.06
CA VAL A 150 20.26 3.12 23.95
C VAL A 150 18.96 2.49 24.44
N PHE A 151 18.97 1.85 25.61
CA PHE A 151 17.78 1.24 26.20
C PHE A 151 16.71 2.29 26.57
N ASP A 152 17.12 3.38 27.23
CA ASP A 152 16.24 4.48 27.60
C ASP A 152 15.62 5.12 26.34
N ALA A 153 16.45 5.40 25.32
CA ALA A 153 15.97 5.93 24.04
C ALA A 153 15.02 4.97 23.30
N THR A 154 15.27 3.67 23.36
CA THR A 154 14.38 2.66 22.76
C THR A 154 13.03 2.62 23.48
N THR A 155 13.06 2.69 24.81
CA THR A 155 11.84 2.71 25.65
C THR A 155 11.03 3.97 25.42
N ASP A 156 11.68 5.14 25.34
CA ASP A 156 11.02 6.41 25.07
C ASP A 156 10.48 6.47 23.64
N ASN A 157 11.18 5.90 22.65
CA ASN A 157 10.66 5.77 21.29
C ASN A 157 9.40 4.90 21.27
N ALA A 158 9.40 3.75 21.95
CA ALA A 158 8.20 2.92 22.08
C ALA A 158 7.02 3.68 22.73
N ARG A 159 7.28 4.47 23.77
CA ARG A 159 6.25 5.34 24.40
C ARG A 159 5.72 6.40 23.44
N LEU A 160 6.60 7.04 22.68
CA LEU A 160 6.20 8.05 21.69
C LEU A 160 5.36 7.44 20.56
N VAL A 161 5.72 6.26 20.07
CA VAL A 161 4.92 5.53 19.07
C VAL A 161 3.52 5.25 19.60
N LEU A 162 3.39 4.75 20.83
CA LEU A 162 2.08 4.51 21.45
C LEU A 162 1.26 5.80 21.60
N ASN A 163 1.89 6.92 21.97
CA ASN A 163 1.21 8.21 22.07
C ASN A 163 0.77 8.73 20.68
N ILE A 164 1.56 8.51 19.64
CA ILE A 164 1.21 8.85 18.26
C ILE A 164 0.00 8.02 17.81
N ASP A 165 0.00 6.71 18.08
CA ASP A 165 -1.09 5.84 17.70
C ASP A 165 -2.38 6.19 18.47
N ASN A 166 -2.28 6.50 19.76
CA ASN A 166 -3.41 6.99 20.55
C ASN A 166 -3.96 8.31 19.99
N ALA A 167 -3.10 9.28 19.70
CA ALA A 167 -3.52 10.55 19.12
C ALA A 167 -4.17 10.40 17.74
N ARG A 168 -3.68 9.45 16.91
CA ARG A 168 -4.29 9.10 15.63
C ARG A 168 -5.67 8.48 15.80
N LEU A 169 -5.81 7.50 16.69
CA LEU A 169 -7.10 6.88 16.99
C LEU A 169 -8.12 7.91 17.52
N ALA A 170 -7.70 8.82 18.39
CA ALA A 170 -8.56 9.90 18.87
C ALA A 170 -8.96 10.87 17.76
N ALA A 171 -8.03 11.22 16.86
CA ALA A 171 -8.34 12.07 15.71
C ALA A 171 -9.32 11.40 14.74
N ASP A 172 -9.17 10.10 14.50
CA ASP A 172 -10.10 9.32 13.66
C ASP A 172 -11.49 9.20 14.30
N ASP A 173 -11.57 8.98 15.62
CA ASP A 173 -12.84 8.98 16.36
C ASP A 173 -13.56 10.34 16.25
N PHE A 174 -12.83 11.45 16.41
CA PHE A 174 -13.40 12.78 16.20
C PHE A 174 -13.80 13.05 14.75
N ARG A 175 -13.05 12.54 13.77
CA ARG A 175 -13.38 12.67 12.35
C ARG A 175 -14.70 11.96 12.04
N VAL A 176 -14.86 10.71 12.48
CA VAL A 176 -16.10 9.94 12.28
C VAL A 176 -17.29 10.62 12.97
N LYS A 177 -17.10 11.09 14.21
CA LYS A 177 -18.14 11.85 14.93
C LYS A 177 -18.54 13.12 14.18
N TYR A 178 -17.56 13.89 13.70
CA TYR A 178 -17.82 15.09 12.89
C TYR A 178 -18.58 14.78 11.60
N GLU A 179 -18.17 13.74 10.87
CA GLU A 179 -18.85 13.31 9.64
C GLU A 179 -20.30 12.89 9.90
N SER A 180 -20.54 12.16 11.00
CA SER A 180 -21.90 11.76 11.40
C SER A 180 -22.78 12.96 11.79
N GLU A 181 -22.24 13.90 12.57
CA GLU A 181 -22.96 15.11 12.99
C GLU A 181 -23.23 16.03 11.78
N LEU A 182 -22.27 16.15 10.87
CA LEU A 182 -22.43 16.91 9.63
C LEU A 182 -23.55 16.34 8.77
N ALA A 183 -23.62 15.01 8.62
CA ALA A 183 -24.68 14.35 7.86
C ALA A 183 -26.07 14.60 8.50
N ILE A 184 -26.19 14.50 9.82
CA ILE A 184 -27.42 14.81 10.55
C ILE A 184 -27.80 16.28 10.36
N ARG A 185 -26.83 17.20 10.49
CA ARG A 185 -27.04 18.64 10.29
C ARG A 185 -27.58 18.94 8.90
N GLN A 186 -26.96 18.36 7.87
CA GLN A 186 -27.39 18.52 6.48
C GLN A 186 -28.81 17.98 6.23
N SER A 187 -29.16 16.83 6.83
CA SER A 187 -30.52 16.30 6.76
C SER A 187 -31.52 17.26 7.39
N VAL A 188 -31.23 17.78 8.58
CA VAL A 188 -32.11 18.73 9.28
C VAL A 188 -32.22 20.06 8.52
N GLU A 189 -31.13 20.55 7.91
CA GLU A 189 -31.19 21.72 7.04
C GLU A 189 -32.07 21.50 5.81
N ALA A 190 -31.97 20.33 5.17
CA ALA A 190 -32.83 19.97 4.05
C ALA A 190 -34.31 19.95 4.49
N ASP A 191 -34.61 19.38 5.65
CA ASP A 191 -35.95 19.35 6.23
C ASP A 191 -36.46 20.78 6.53
N ILE A 192 -35.62 21.65 7.11
CA ILE A 192 -35.99 23.05 7.37
C ILE A 192 -36.30 23.80 6.07
N VAL A 193 -35.50 23.61 5.02
CA VAL A 193 -35.76 24.21 3.71
C VAL A 193 -37.07 23.67 3.12
N GLY A 194 -37.32 22.36 3.24
CA GLY A 194 -38.58 21.74 2.82
C GLY A 194 -39.79 22.30 3.58
N LEU A 195 -39.69 22.45 4.90
CA LEU A 195 -40.74 23.03 5.75
C LEU A 195 -41.01 24.49 5.41
N ARG A 196 -39.96 25.29 5.12
CA ARG A 196 -40.12 26.67 4.65
C ARG A 196 -40.91 26.73 3.34
N LYS A 197 -40.56 25.86 2.38
CA LYS A 197 -41.31 25.75 1.11
C LYS A 197 -42.77 25.36 1.36
N LEU A 198 -43.02 24.41 2.26
CA LEU A 198 -44.39 23.99 2.60
C LEU A 198 -45.19 25.12 3.26
N ILE A 199 -44.55 25.95 4.09
CA ILE A 199 -45.16 27.18 4.64
C ILE A 199 -45.51 28.16 3.51
N ASP A 200 -44.61 28.37 2.55
CA ASP A 200 -44.87 29.26 1.41
C ASP A 200 -46.01 28.72 0.53
N ASP A 201 -46.00 27.43 0.21
CA ASP A 201 -47.04 26.76 -0.58
C ASP A 201 -48.41 26.82 0.12
N THR A 202 -48.46 26.60 1.43
CA THR A 202 -49.70 26.71 2.22
C THR A 202 -50.19 28.15 2.35
N ASN A 203 -49.29 29.12 2.47
CA ASN A 203 -49.66 30.54 2.45
C ASN A 203 -50.22 30.96 1.09
N MET A 204 -49.63 30.50 -0.01
CA MET A 204 -50.15 30.73 -1.37
C MET A 204 -51.55 30.12 -1.53
N GLN A 205 -51.77 28.89 -1.06
CA GLN A 205 -53.09 28.27 -1.05
C GLN A 205 -54.09 29.06 -0.20
N ARG A 206 -53.67 29.55 0.97
CA ARG A 206 -54.52 30.41 1.81
C ARG A 206 -54.92 31.70 1.09
N MET A 207 -53.96 32.39 0.46
CA MET A 207 -54.23 33.61 -0.32
C MET A 207 -55.19 33.35 -1.48
N ASN A 208 -55.03 32.23 -2.20
CA ASN A 208 -55.94 31.86 -3.28
C ASN A 208 -57.37 31.64 -2.77
N LEU A 209 -57.52 30.92 -1.65
CA LEU A 209 -58.83 30.70 -1.02
C LEU A 209 -59.43 32.01 -0.46
N GLU A 210 -58.61 32.88 0.13
CA GLU A 210 -59.05 34.22 0.57
C GLU A 210 -59.56 35.06 -0.60
N SER A 211 -58.89 35.01 -1.76
CA SER A 211 -59.32 35.67 -2.99
C SER A 211 -60.63 35.09 -3.54
N GLU A 212 -60.79 33.76 -3.53
CA GLU A 212 -62.03 33.09 -3.96
C GLU A 212 -63.20 33.46 -3.04
N ILE A 213 -62.97 33.50 -1.72
CA ILE A 213 -63.96 33.94 -0.74
C ILE A 213 -64.38 35.39 -1.01
N GLU A 214 -63.44 36.29 -1.29
CA GLU A 214 -63.77 37.69 -1.56
C GLU A 214 -64.53 37.86 -2.87
N SER A 215 -64.13 37.15 -3.94
CA SER A 215 -64.87 37.09 -5.21
C SER A 215 -66.32 36.63 -5.00
N LEU A 216 -66.53 35.55 -4.24
CA LEU A 216 -67.87 35.04 -3.94
C LEU A 216 -68.70 36.01 -3.09
N LYS A 217 -68.08 36.76 -2.17
CA LYS A 217 -68.78 37.82 -1.44
C LYS A 217 -69.18 38.97 -2.35
N GLU A 218 -68.31 39.40 -3.25
CA GLU A 218 -68.61 40.42 -4.25
C GLU A 218 -69.78 39.98 -5.13
N GLU A 219 -69.77 38.75 -5.64
CA GLU A 219 -70.88 38.16 -6.38
C GLU A 219 -72.18 38.16 -5.57
N LEU A 220 -72.13 37.78 -4.29
CA LEU A 220 -73.30 37.78 -3.41
C LEU A 220 -73.86 39.19 -3.20
N ILE A 221 -73.00 40.19 -3.00
CA ILE A 221 -73.40 41.60 -2.90
C ILE A 221 -74.03 42.07 -4.21
N HIS A 222 -73.43 41.73 -5.35
CA HIS A 222 -73.98 42.01 -6.67
C HIS A 222 -75.36 41.39 -6.87
N LEU A 223 -75.54 40.11 -6.51
CA LEU A 223 -76.83 39.42 -6.59
C LEU A 223 -77.89 40.08 -5.72
N LYS A 224 -77.55 40.44 -4.47
CA LYS A 224 -78.47 41.13 -3.55
C LYS A 224 -78.87 42.51 -4.07
N LYS A 225 -77.91 43.27 -4.62
CA LYS A 225 -78.17 44.58 -5.21
C LYS A 225 -79.07 44.46 -6.44
N ASN A 226 -78.79 43.50 -7.32
CA ASN A 226 -79.62 43.24 -8.50
C ASN A 226 -81.04 42.86 -8.09
N HIS A 227 -81.21 41.91 -7.16
CA HIS A 227 -82.52 41.56 -6.63
C HIS A 227 -83.25 42.75 -5.98
N GLY A 228 -82.55 43.57 -5.21
CA GLY A 228 -83.11 44.79 -4.63
C GLY A 228 -83.57 45.80 -5.69
N ASN A 229 -82.80 45.96 -6.76
CA ASN A 229 -83.16 46.79 -7.90
C ASN A 229 -84.39 46.22 -8.63
N GLU A 230 -84.42 44.93 -8.92
CA GLU A 230 -85.57 44.26 -9.56
C GLU A 230 -86.84 44.37 -8.71
N VAL A 231 -86.74 44.19 -7.39
CA VAL A 231 -87.88 44.34 -6.49
C VAL A 231 -88.36 45.78 -6.43
N THR A 232 -87.46 46.77 -6.41
CA THR A 232 -87.86 48.18 -6.46
C THR A 232 -88.46 48.55 -7.81
N GLU A 233 -87.94 48.02 -8.91
CA GLU A 233 -88.50 48.18 -10.25
C GLU A 233 -89.89 47.55 -10.36
N LEU A 234 -90.08 46.32 -9.89
CA LEU A 234 -91.39 45.66 -9.85
C LEU A 234 -92.36 46.40 -8.93
N ARG A 235 -91.92 46.90 -7.76
CA ARG A 235 -92.75 47.73 -6.89
C ARG A 235 -93.12 49.05 -7.54
N ASN A 236 -92.21 49.67 -8.28
CA ASN A 236 -92.48 50.87 -9.06
C ASN A 236 -93.44 50.57 -10.20
N GLN A 237 -93.31 49.43 -10.90
CA GLN A 237 -94.27 48.97 -11.89
C GLN A 237 -95.64 48.70 -11.26
N ILE A 238 -95.71 48.10 -10.07
CA ILE A 238 -96.97 47.89 -9.36
C ILE A 238 -97.59 49.22 -8.90
N ALA A 239 -96.78 50.15 -8.38
CA ALA A 239 -97.22 51.49 -7.99
C ALA A 239 -97.66 52.34 -9.20
N GLN A 240 -96.96 52.21 -10.33
CA GLN A 240 -97.33 52.76 -11.64
C GLN A 240 -98.44 51.97 -12.33
N SER A 241 -98.81 50.78 -11.82
CA SER A 241 -100.01 50.03 -12.24
C SER A 241 -101.22 50.33 -11.36
N GLY A 242 -101.03 51.08 -10.27
CA GLY A 242 -102.09 51.82 -9.59
C GLY A 242 -102.58 52.97 -10.48
N VAL A 243 -103.13 52.62 -11.64
CA VAL A 243 -103.59 53.58 -12.65
C VAL A 243 -105.11 53.59 -12.65
N HIS A 244 -105.62 54.63 -11.99
CA HIS A 244 -106.79 55.38 -12.43
C HIS A 244 -106.55 55.80 -13.88
N VAL A 245 -107.39 55.29 -14.79
CA VAL A 245 -107.38 55.63 -16.21
C VAL A 245 -108.00 57.02 -16.36
N ASP A 246 -107.15 58.04 -16.42
CA ASP A 246 -107.50 59.30 -17.07
C ASP A 246 -106.54 59.54 -18.24
N VAL A 247 -107.18 59.66 -19.39
CA VAL A 247 -106.59 59.86 -20.71
C VAL A 247 -106.24 61.33 -20.81
N ASP A 248 -104.96 61.68 -20.71
CA ASP A 248 -104.46 62.98 -21.17
C ASP A 248 -103.38 62.75 -22.22
N ALA A 249 -103.75 63.04 -23.47
CA ALA A 249 -102.91 62.91 -24.65
C ALA A 249 -102.07 64.19 -24.80
N PRO A 250 -100.74 64.15 -24.56
CA PRO A 250 -99.89 65.26 -24.91
C PRO A 250 -99.70 65.24 -26.43
N LYS A 251 -99.75 66.45 -27.00
CA LYS A 251 -99.67 66.75 -28.42
C LYS A 251 -98.55 65.97 -29.12
N GLY A 252 -98.88 65.43 -30.29
CA GLY A 252 -98.07 64.53 -31.10
C GLY A 252 -96.59 64.85 -31.07
N GLN A 253 -95.85 63.98 -30.37
CA GLN A 253 -94.41 63.87 -30.54
C GLN A 253 -94.18 63.38 -31.96
N ASP A 254 -93.33 64.08 -32.71
CA ASP A 254 -93.04 63.77 -34.10
C ASP A 254 -92.56 62.32 -34.21
N LEU A 255 -93.44 61.42 -34.64
CA LEU A 255 -93.17 59.99 -34.76
C LEU A 255 -91.93 59.73 -35.63
N ALA A 256 -91.62 60.64 -36.56
CA ALA A 256 -90.42 60.56 -37.37
C ALA A 256 -89.15 60.75 -36.53
N GLN A 257 -89.12 61.71 -35.61
CA GLN A 257 -87.99 61.91 -34.69
C GLN A 257 -87.84 60.75 -33.70
N LEU A 258 -88.93 60.26 -33.11
CA LEU A 258 -88.86 59.12 -32.17
C LEU A 258 -88.41 57.83 -32.86
N MET A 259 -88.94 57.54 -34.06
CA MET A 259 -88.50 56.38 -34.85
C MET A 259 -87.05 56.52 -35.32
N ALA A 260 -86.59 57.74 -35.64
CA ALA A 260 -85.19 58.01 -35.94
C ALA A 260 -84.30 57.83 -34.71
N GLU A 261 -84.74 58.27 -33.53
CA GLU A 261 -84.00 58.12 -32.28
C GLU A 261 -83.92 56.65 -31.83
N ILE A 262 -84.99 55.88 -32.01
CA ILE A 262 -85.01 54.43 -31.78
C ILE A 262 -84.05 53.73 -32.74
N ARG A 263 -84.08 54.06 -34.05
CA ARG A 263 -83.11 53.54 -35.02
C ARG A 263 -81.68 53.89 -34.65
N ALA A 264 -81.41 55.13 -34.26
CA ALA A 264 -80.08 55.58 -33.84
C ALA A 264 -79.61 54.84 -32.56
N LYS A 265 -80.50 54.54 -31.62
CA LYS A 265 -80.20 53.73 -30.42
C LYS A 265 -79.87 52.28 -30.78
N TYR A 266 -80.64 51.66 -31.68
CA TYR A 266 -80.36 50.31 -32.16
C TYR A 266 -79.06 50.24 -32.97
N GLU A 267 -78.80 51.20 -33.84
CA GLU A 267 -77.56 51.28 -34.62
C GLU A 267 -76.35 51.47 -33.71
N LYS A 268 -76.45 52.34 -32.71
CA LYS A 268 -75.40 52.51 -31.68
C LYS A 268 -75.20 51.25 -30.84
N MET A 269 -76.26 50.53 -30.49
CA MET A 269 -76.19 49.28 -29.74
C MET A 269 -75.57 48.16 -30.59
N ALA A 270 -75.92 48.05 -31.87
CA ALA A 270 -75.35 47.09 -32.80
C ALA A 270 -73.85 47.36 -33.02
N LEU A 271 -73.45 48.62 -33.20
CA LEU A 271 -72.05 49.02 -33.31
C LEU A 271 -71.26 48.70 -32.03
N LYS A 272 -71.80 49.05 -30.86
CA LYS A 272 -71.19 48.69 -29.57
C LYS A 272 -71.02 47.18 -29.40
N ASN A 273 -72.05 46.40 -29.69
CA ASN A 273 -71.99 44.94 -29.59
C ASN A 273 -70.94 44.37 -30.56
N GLN A 274 -70.82 44.93 -31.77
CA GLN A 274 -69.77 44.54 -32.71
C GLN A 274 -68.36 44.87 -32.22
N GLU A 275 -68.16 46.05 -31.62
CA GLU A 275 -66.89 46.47 -31.02
C GLU A 275 -66.53 45.61 -29.80
N GLU A 276 -67.49 45.36 -28.91
CA GLU A 276 -67.33 44.51 -27.72
C GLU A 276 -67.01 43.06 -28.13
N LEU A 277 -67.69 42.52 -29.14
CA LEU A 277 -67.41 41.19 -29.67
C LEU A 277 -66.00 41.09 -30.28
N LYS A 278 -65.57 42.11 -31.04
CA LYS A 278 -64.21 42.18 -31.59
C LYS A 278 -63.16 42.26 -30.48
N ALA A 279 -63.36 43.14 -29.50
CA ALA A 279 -62.45 43.28 -28.36
C ALA A 279 -62.37 41.98 -27.53
N TRP A 280 -63.50 41.30 -27.35
CA TRP A 280 -63.55 40.00 -26.68
C TRP A 280 -62.78 38.93 -27.46
N HIS A 281 -62.98 38.84 -28.78
CA HIS A 281 -62.23 37.91 -29.64
C HIS A 281 -60.73 38.22 -29.67
N GLU A 282 -60.35 39.49 -29.79
CA GLU A 282 -58.94 39.90 -29.74
C GLU A 282 -58.32 39.54 -28.39
N SER A 283 -59.02 39.81 -27.28
CA SER A 283 -58.58 39.42 -25.93
C SER A 283 -58.37 37.91 -25.83
N GLN A 284 -59.35 37.10 -26.27
CA GLN A 284 -59.24 35.63 -26.29
C GLN A 284 -58.08 35.12 -27.16
N ILE A 285 -57.87 35.71 -28.34
CA ILE A 285 -56.74 35.35 -29.21
C ILE A 285 -55.42 35.68 -28.52
N THR A 286 -55.31 36.86 -27.88
CA THR A 286 -54.09 37.23 -27.16
C THR A 286 -53.83 36.32 -25.96
N GLU A 287 -54.87 35.96 -25.20
CA GLU A 287 -54.76 35.04 -24.06
C GLU A 287 -54.27 33.67 -24.53
N VAL A 288 -54.91 33.08 -25.53
CA VAL A 288 -54.49 31.79 -26.11
C VAL A 288 -53.06 31.88 -26.67
N GLN A 289 -52.71 32.97 -27.35
CA GLN A 289 -51.35 33.18 -27.87
C GLN A 289 -50.31 33.24 -26.75
N THR A 290 -50.63 33.92 -25.64
CA THR A 290 -49.74 33.96 -24.46
C THR A 290 -49.59 32.59 -23.82
N GLN A 291 -50.67 31.85 -23.63
CA GLN A 291 -50.63 30.49 -23.08
C GLN A 291 -49.84 29.53 -23.98
N VAL A 292 -50.04 29.60 -25.30
CA VAL A 292 -49.25 28.81 -26.27
C VAL A 292 -47.77 29.18 -26.18
N SER A 293 -47.43 30.48 -26.11
CA SER A 293 -46.04 30.91 -25.98
C SER A 293 -45.38 30.36 -24.71
N GLN A 294 -46.04 30.48 -23.56
CA GLN A 294 -45.56 29.97 -22.28
C GLN A 294 -45.41 28.44 -22.30
N SER A 295 -46.41 27.73 -22.85
CA SER A 295 -46.37 26.28 -22.99
C SER A 295 -45.22 25.83 -23.89
N THR A 296 -44.99 26.52 -25.02
CA THR A 296 -43.86 26.20 -25.91
C THR A 296 -42.50 26.49 -25.28
N GLU A 297 -42.39 27.53 -24.47
CA GLU A 297 -41.16 27.86 -23.75
C GLU A 297 -40.87 26.82 -22.65
N ALA A 298 -41.89 26.46 -21.87
CA ALA A 298 -41.80 25.38 -20.88
C ALA A 298 -41.44 24.04 -21.52
N LEU A 299 -42.03 23.70 -22.67
CA LEU A 299 -41.71 22.49 -23.43
C LEU A 299 -40.24 22.49 -23.89
N LYS A 300 -39.75 23.62 -24.41
CA LYS A 300 -38.34 23.77 -24.81
C LYS A 300 -37.39 23.62 -23.62
N GLY A 301 -37.74 24.22 -22.47
CA GLY A 301 -36.97 24.09 -21.23
C GLY A 301 -36.87 22.63 -20.76
N ALA A 302 -38.00 21.93 -20.71
CA ALA A 302 -38.04 20.50 -20.38
C ALA A 302 -37.23 19.66 -21.38
N GLN A 303 -37.30 19.98 -22.68
CA GLN A 303 -36.52 19.29 -23.70
C GLN A 303 -35.01 19.51 -23.53
N THR A 304 -34.57 20.72 -23.15
CA THR A 304 -33.16 20.99 -22.85
C THR A 304 -32.69 20.23 -21.61
N GLU A 305 -33.50 20.20 -20.54
CA GLU A 305 -33.18 19.47 -19.31
C GLU A 305 -33.05 17.97 -19.57
N VAL A 306 -33.97 17.37 -20.34
CA VAL A 306 -33.90 15.95 -20.74
C VAL A 306 -32.63 15.67 -21.54
N ASN A 307 -32.22 16.57 -22.43
CA ASN A 307 -30.99 16.40 -23.20
C ASN A 307 -29.73 16.52 -22.33
N ASP A 308 -29.72 17.44 -21.37
CA ASP A 308 -28.60 17.60 -20.44
C ASP A 308 -28.49 16.40 -19.50
N LEU A 309 -29.61 15.90 -18.96
CA LEU A 309 -29.64 14.67 -18.17
C LEU A 309 -29.16 13.46 -18.97
N ARG A 310 -29.56 13.33 -20.25
CA ARG A 310 -29.05 12.27 -21.13
C ARG A 310 -27.54 12.36 -21.34
N ARG A 311 -26.99 13.57 -21.53
CA ARG A 311 -25.53 13.78 -21.65
C ARG A 311 -24.79 13.45 -20.36
N GLN A 312 -25.35 13.83 -19.21
CA GLN A 312 -24.79 13.48 -17.90
C GLN A 312 -24.80 11.96 -17.69
N MET A 313 -25.91 11.29 -18.01
CA MET A 313 -26.02 9.83 -17.94
C MET A 313 -24.95 9.14 -18.80
N GLN A 314 -24.79 9.55 -20.06
CA GLN A 314 -23.76 9.01 -20.94
C GLN A 314 -22.33 9.25 -20.41
N THR A 315 -22.08 10.44 -19.83
CA THR A 315 -20.78 10.77 -19.24
C THR A 315 -20.47 9.86 -18.05
N LEU A 316 -21.46 9.64 -17.17
CA LEU A 316 -21.33 8.75 -16.02
C LEU A 316 -21.19 7.28 -16.44
N GLU A 317 -21.86 6.84 -17.50
CA GLU A 317 -21.69 5.50 -18.07
C GLU A 317 -20.27 5.28 -18.60
N ILE A 318 -19.71 6.26 -19.30
CA ILE A 318 -18.33 6.21 -19.80
C ILE A 318 -17.34 6.20 -18.63
N GLU A 319 -17.56 7.04 -17.61
CA GLU A 319 -16.72 7.06 -16.42
C GLU A 319 -16.76 5.71 -15.71
N LEU A 320 -17.95 5.14 -15.51
CA LEU A 320 -18.15 3.83 -14.89
C LEU A 320 -17.43 2.72 -15.68
N GLU A 321 -17.51 2.72 -17.00
CA GLU A 321 -16.80 1.74 -17.83
C GLU A 321 -15.29 1.94 -17.79
N SER A 322 -14.82 3.20 -17.76
CA SER A 322 -13.39 3.50 -17.59
C SER A 322 -12.86 3.01 -16.24
N GLN A 323 -13.62 3.19 -15.16
CA GLN A 323 -13.27 2.70 -13.83
C GLN A 323 -13.26 1.17 -13.76
N ARG A 324 -14.20 0.50 -14.43
CA ARG A 324 -14.19 -0.96 -14.57
C ARG A 324 -12.94 -1.45 -15.31
N SER A 325 -12.56 -0.78 -16.40
CA SER A 325 -11.35 -1.11 -17.15
C SER A 325 -10.08 -0.91 -16.31
N LEU A 326 -10.02 0.18 -15.53
CA LEU A 326 -8.92 0.47 -14.62
C LEU A 326 -8.82 -0.61 -13.53
N LYS A 327 -9.95 -0.95 -12.89
CA LYS A 327 -10.01 -2.03 -11.89
C LYS A 327 -9.50 -3.36 -12.47
N ALA A 328 -9.97 -3.75 -13.65
CA ALA A 328 -9.53 -4.97 -14.30
C ALA A 328 -8.01 -4.97 -14.59
N SER A 329 -7.47 -3.82 -15.01
CA SER A 329 -6.02 -3.68 -15.22
C SER A 329 -5.23 -3.80 -13.91
N LEU A 330 -5.70 -3.19 -12.82
CA LEU A 330 -5.04 -3.26 -11.51
C LEU A 330 -5.10 -4.68 -10.94
N GLU A 331 -6.25 -5.36 -11.03
CA GLU A 331 -6.35 -6.77 -10.65
C GLU A 331 -5.45 -7.68 -11.50
N GLY A 332 -5.28 -7.37 -12.79
CA GLY A 332 -4.30 -8.05 -13.65
C GLY A 332 -2.87 -7.86 -13.15
N THR A 333 -2.47 -6.61 -12.87
CA THR A 333 -1.13 -6.33 -12.35
C THR A 333 -0.88 -6.97 -10.98
N LEU A 334 -1.89 -7.03 -10.11
CA LEU A 334 -1.80 -7.68 -8.82
C LEU A 334 -1.53 -9.18 -9.01
N ARG A 335 -2.34 -9.87 -9.84
CA ARG A 335 -2.12 -11.30 -10.15
C ARG A 335 -0.73 -11.55 -10.73
N ASP A 336 -0.28 -10.71 -11.66
CA ASP A 336 1.06 -10.84 -12.25
C ASP A 336 2.17 -10.69 -11.19
N THR A 337 2.02 -9.74 -10.25
CA THR A 337 2.99 -9.58 -9.15
C THR A 337 2.96 -10.75 -8.18
N GLU A 338 1.79 -11.23 -7.79
CA GLU A 338 1.63 -12.40 -6.92
C GLU A 338 2.24 -13.64 -7.57
N MET A 339 2.01 -13.87 -8.86
CA MET A 339 2.61 -14.98 -9.60
C MET A 339 4.14 -14.88 -9.63
N ARG A 340 4.71 -13.69 -9.85
CA ARG A 340 6.18 -13.49 -9.83
C ARG A 340 6.76 -13.77 -8.45
N TYR A 341 6.13 -13.28 -7.38
CA TYR A 341 6.59 -13.55 -6.02
C TYR A 341 6.47 -15.03 -5.67
N ASN A 342 5.39 -15.70 -6.07
CA ASN A 342 5.26 -17.15 -5.87
C ASN A 342 6.37 -17.92 -6.59
N MET A 343 6.69 -17.57 -7.84
CA MET A 343 7.82 -18.19 -8.57
C MET A 343 9.18 -17.93 -7.88
N GLU A 344 9.40 -16.73 -7.34
CA GLU A 344 10.62 -16.41 -6.60
C GLU A 344 10.71 -17.21 -5.30
N ILE A 345 9.61 -17.33 -4.55
CA ILE A 345 9.53 -18.15 -3.34
C ILE A 345 9.76 -19.62 -3.65
N GLU A 346 9.16 -20.15 -4.72
CA GLU A 346 9.41 -21.53 -5.17
C GLU A 346 10.88 -21.74 -5.52
N SER A 347 11.49 -20.81 -6.26
CA SER A 347 12.93 -20.85 -6.57
C SER A 347 13.78 -20.85 -5.30
N LEU A 348 13.50 -19.97 -4.35
CA LEU A 348 14.24 -19.92 -3.08
C LEU A 348 14.04 -21.21 -2.26
N ASN A 349 12.82 -21.76 -2.23
CA ASN A 349 12.54 -23.05 -1.60
C ASN A 349 13.34 -24.19 -2.24
N THR A 350 13.48 -24.22 -3.57
CA THR A 350 14.31 -25.26 -4.21
C THR A 350 15.79 -25.17 -3.80
N ILE A 351 16.32 -23.95 -3.68
CA ILE A 351 17.70 -23.72 -3.21
C ILE A 351 17.84 -24.16 -1.75
N LEU A 352 16.87 -23.78 -0.90
CA LEU A 352 16.86 -24.14 0.51
C LEU A 352 16.84 -25.65 0.69
N LEU A 353 15.97 -26.37 -0.02
CA LEU A 353 15.90 -27.83 0.00
C LEU A 353 17.21 -28.48 -0.49
N GLY A 354 17.86 -27.90 -1.50
CA GLY A 354 19.17 -28.34 -1.96
C GLY A 354 20.25 -28.22 -0.89
N LEU A 355 20.33 -27.06 -0.23
CA LEU A 355 21.28 -26.80 0.86
C LEU A 355 21.00 -27.68 2.09
N GLU A 356 19.73 -27.91 2.43
CA GLU A 356 19.36 -28.83 3.50
C GLU A 356 19.80 -30.26 3.19
N ALA A 357 19.61 -30.72 1.95
CA ALA A 357 20.07 -32.03 1.51
C ALA A 357 21.61 -32.15 1.60
N GLU A 358 22.36 -31.16 1.12
CA GLU A 358 23.83 -31.12 1.24
C GLU A 358 24.28 -31.16 2.70
N LEU A 359 23.63 -30.39 3.58
CA LEU A 359 23.94 -30.37 5.02
C LEU A 359 23.68 -31.75 5.65
N THR A 360 22.57 -32.40 5.31
CA THR A 360 22.28 -33.77 5.80
C THR A 360 23.30 -34.78 5.30
N GLN A 361 23.73 -34.67 4.05
CA GLN A 361 24.77 -35.52 3.47
C GLN A 361 26.12 -35.33 4.18
N LEU A 362 26.52 -34.08 4.43
CA LEU A 362 27.76 -33.78 5.18
C LEU A 362 27.72 -34.32 6.61
N ARG A 363 26.58 -34.21 7.31
CA ARG A 363 26.41 -34.81 8.64
C ARG A 363 26.56 -36.33 8.60
N ASN A 364 25.94 -36.99 7.62
CA ASN A 364 26.08 -38.43 7.44
C ASN A 364 27.52 -38.83 7.14
N ASN A 365 28.23 -38.08 6.28
CA ASN A 365 29.64 -38.33 5.97
C ASN A 365 30.53 -38.16 7.21
N ILE A 366 30.32 -37.13 8.02
CA ILE A 366 31.06 -36.92 9.28
C ILE A 366 30.80 -38.08 10.25
N GLN A 367 29.56 -38.54 10.35
CA GLN A 367 29.21 -39.67 11.21
C GLN A 367 29.89 -40.97 10.74
N LEU A 368 29.89 -41.24 9.43
CA LEU A 368 30.59 -42.39 8.85
C LEU A 368 32.10 -42.31 9.10
N GLN A 369 32.74 -41.16 8.85
CA GLN A 369 34.16 -40.96 9.13
C GLN A 369 34.47 -41.18 10.61
N THR A 370 33.62 -40.71 11.51
CA THR A 370 33.79 -40.90 12.95
C THR A 370 33.76 -42.40 13.32
N GLN A 371 32.84 -43.16 12.74
CA GLN A 371 32.77 -44.62 12.93
C GLN A 371 34.01 -45.34 12.37
N GLU A 372 34.51 -44.92 11.20
CA GLU A 372 35.74 -45.44 10.61
C GLU A 372 36.97 -45.14 11.47
N TYR A 373 37.06 -43.92 12.01
CA TYR A 373 38.14 -43.53 12.93
C TYR A 373 38.09 -44.32 14.25
N GLU A 374 36.90 -44.53 14.81
CA GLU A 374 36.73 -45.37 16.00
C GLU A 374 37.14 -46.82 15.72
N ALA A 375 36.76 -47.38 14.57
CA ALA A 375 37.16 -48.73 14.16
C ALA A 375 38.68 -48.85 13.99
N LEU A 376 39.32 -47.85 13.35
CA LEU A 376 40.76 -47.81 13.18
C LEU A 376 41.50 -47.65 14.51
N LEU A 377 40.99 -46.81 15.41
CA LEU A 377 41.53 -46.66 16.76
C LEU A 377 41.45 -47.98 17.54
N ASN A 378 40.30 -48.67 17.47
CA ASN A 378 40.13 -49.98 18.10
C ASN A 378 41.12 -51.01 17.55
N MET A 379 41.35 -51.05 16.23
CA MET A 379 42.36 -51.91 15.63
C MET A 379 43.77 -51.54 16.10
N LYS A 380 44.09 -50.25 16.13
CA LYS A 380 45.37 -49.76 16.63
C LYS A 380 45.62 -50.19 18.07
N MET A 381 44.64 -50.03 18.96
CA MET A 381 44.76 -50.47 20.36
C MET A 381 45.01 -51.98 20.47
N LYS A 382 44.34 -52.80 19.65
CA LYS A 382 44.59 -54.25 19.59
C LYS A 382 46.01 -54.58 19.15
N LEU A 383 46.49 -53.94 18.08
CA LEU A 383 47.85 -54.12 17.58
C LEU A 383 48.90 -53.64 18.59
N GLU A 384 48.66 -52.53 19.30
CA GLU A 384 49.53 -52.06 20.38
C GLU A 384 49.61 -53.07 21.54
N ALA A 385 48.49 -53.69 21.90
CA ALA A 385 48.46 -54.78 22.88
C ALA A 385 49.24 -56.00 22.40
N GLU A 386 49.07 -56.43 21.14
CA GLU A 386 49.86 -57.51 20.54
C GLU A 386 51.37 -57.20 20.56
N ILE A 387 51.77 -55.99 20.14
CA ILE A 387 53.18 -55.55 20.20
C ILE A 387 53.72 -55.58 21.63
N ALA A 388 52.93 -55.14 22.61
CA ALA A 388 53.32 -55.19 24.02
C ALA A 388 53.54 -56.65 24.48
N THR A 389 52.66 -57.58 24.09
CA THR A 389 52.84 -59.01 24.38
C THR A 389 54.09 -59.59 23.69
N TYR A 390 54.33 -59.23 22.42
CA TYR A 390 55.53 -59.68 21.70
C TYR A 390 56.81 -59.15 22.36
N ARG A 391 56.85 -57.88 22.78
CA ARG A 391 57.98 -57.31 23.52
C ARG A 391 58.24 -58.05 24.83
N ARG A 392 57.18 -58.34 25.59
CA ARG A 392 57.28 -59.10 26.84
C ARG A 392 57.89 -60.49 26.65
N LEU A 393 57.47 -61.20 25.59
CA LEU A 393 58.03 -62.51 25.22
C LEU A 393 59.50 -62.41 24.78
N LEU A 394 59.89 -61.34 24.10
CA LEU A 394 61.27 -61.09 23.64
C LEU A 394 62.21 -60.68 24.78
N ASP A 395 61.71 -59.94 25.78
CA ASP A 395 62.47 -59.50 26.96
C ASP A 395 62.70 -60.62 27.99
N GLY A 396 62.12 -61.81 27.77
CA GLY A 396 62.36 -63.00 28.58
C GLY A 396 61.68 -62.99 29.95
N GLU A 397 60.63 -62.19 30.15
CA GLU A 397 59.80 -62.27 31.35
C GLU A 397 58.96 -63.55 31.33
N ASP A 398 59.11 -64.38 32.36
CA ASP A 398 58.33 -65.61 32.55
C ASP A 398 56.82 -65.28 32.61
N PHE A 399 56.04 -65.89 31.71
CA PHE A 399 54.58 -65.76 31.64
C PHE A 399 53.95 -66.41 32.89
N THR A 400 53.72 -65.64 33.95
CA THR A 400 53.02 -66.14 35.14
C THR A 400 51.51 -66.13 34.93
N LEU A 401 50.82 -67.15 35.45
CA LEU A 401 49.36 -67.37 35.31
C LEU A 401 48.50 -66.18 35.80
N GLN A 402 49.09 -65.22 36.50
CA GLN A 402 48.46 -64.02 37.03
C GLN A 402 48.08 -63.02 35.92
N ASP A 403 48.87 -62.93 34.84
CA ASP A 403 48.69 -61.93 33.77
C ASP A 403 47.48 -62.20 32.88
N ALA A 404 47.10 -63.48 32.70
CA ALA A 404 45.89 -63.85 31.97
C ALA A 404 44.60 -63.49 32.73
N LEU A 405 44.69 -63.16 34.02
CA LEU A 405 43.55 -62.81 34.87
C LEU A 405 43.32 -61.29 34.97
N GLU A 406 44.31 -60.44 34.66
CA GLU A 406 44.16 -58.98 34.76
C GLU A 406 43.33 -58.37 33.63
N ASP A 407 43.23 -59.03 32.47
CA ASP A 407 42.34 -58.63 31.36
C ASP A 407 40.84 -58.80 31.70
N GLN A 408 40.51 -59.45 32.82
CA GLN A 408 39.15 -59.55 33.34
C GLN A 408 38.85 -58.47 34.40
N LYS A 409 39.36 -57.24 34.23
CA LYS A 409 38.88 -56.10 35.03
C LYS A 409 37.44 -55.78 34.64
N THR A 410 36.52 -56.10 35.54
CA THR A 410 35.08 -55.80 35.49
C THR A 410 34.81 -54.36 35.02
N VAL A 411 34.25 -54.21 33.82
CA VAL A 411 33.74 -52.93 33.31
C VAL A 411 32.53 -52.53 34.18
N LYS A 412 32.73 -51.60 35.13
CA LYS A 412 31.64 -51.01 35.89
C LYS A 412 30.88 -50.05 34.99
N THR A 413 29.74 -50.50 34.47
CA THR A 413 28.87 -49.69 33.61
C THR A 413 28.12 -48.68 34.47
N LYS A 414 28.42 -47.39 34.32
CA LYS A 414 27.66 -46.31 34.96
C LYS A 414 26.61 -45.79 33.98
N VAL A 415 25.34 -45.86 34.35
CA VAL A 415 24.26 -45.28 33.54
C VAL A 415 23.99 -43.87 34.06
N MET A 416 24.31 -42.86 33.24
CA MET A 416 23.91 -41.47 33.46
C MET A 416 22.59 -41.21 32.75
N THR A 417 21.53 -40.93 33.50
CA THR A 417 20.25 -40.50 32.95
C THR A 417 20.16 -38.98 33.09
N VAL A 418 20.03 -38.29 31.95
CA VAL A 418 19.89 -36.83 31.89
C VAL A 418 18.46 -36.51 31.52
N THR A 419 17.71 -35.91 32.45
CA THR A 419 16.34 -35.43 32.19
C THR A 419 16.37 -33.92 32.02
N GLN A 420 15.96 -33.45 30.84
CA GLN A 420 15.81 -32.03 30.52
C GLN A 420 14.33 -31.68 30.34
N THR A 421 13.90 -30.58 30.96
CA THR A 421 12.55 -30.03 30.77
C THR A 421 12.63 -28.81 29.84
N LEU A 422 11.93 -28.90 28.71
CA LEU A 422 11.87 -27.86 27.68
C LEU A 422 10.53 -27.11 27.77
N VAL A 423 10.59 -25.77 27.79
CA VAL A 423 9.43 -24.89 27.58
C VAL A 423 9.79 -23.93 26.45
N ASP A 424 8.94 -23.84 25.43
CA ASP A 424 9.13 -23.01 24.23
C ASP A 424 10.51 -23.16 23.55
N GLY A 425 11.00 -24.41 23.46
CA GLY A 425 12.26 -24.74 22.79
C GLY A 425 13.53 -24.29 23.52
N LYS A 426 13.44 -23.76 24.75
CA LYS A 426 14.58 -23.44 25.60
C LYS A 426 14.63 -24.34 26.84
N VAL A 427 15.83 -24.81 27.19
CA VAL A 427 16.06 -25.70 28.35
C VAL A 427 16.00 -24.86 29.62
N VAL A 428 14.97 -25.06 30.45
CA VAL A 428 14.74 -24.28 31.69
C VAL A 428 15.31 -24.99 32.93
N SER A 429 15.45 -26.32 32.89
CA SER A 429 16.16 -27.07 33.94
C SER A 429 16.75 -28.37 33.39
N SER A 430 17.91 -28.75 33.91
CA SER A 430 18.62 -29.98 33.58
C SER A 430 19.06 -30.67 34.87
N SER A 431 18.60 -31.90 35.09
CA SER A 431 19.03 -32.74 36.22
C SER A 431 19.72 -34.00 35.70
N THR A 432 20.86 -34.32 36.30
CA THR A 432 21.69 -35.49 35.93
C THR A 432 21.78 -36.45 37.10
N GLU A 433 21.24 -37.66 36.94
CA GLU A 433 21.33 -38.70 37.95
C GLU A 433 22.22 -39.84 37.45
N THR A 434 23.23 -40.22 38.25
CA THR A 434 24.19 -41.26 37.89
C THR A 434 23.99 -42.46 38.79
N LYS A 435 23.57 -43.59 38.22
CA LYS A 435 23.50 -44.88 38.94
C LYS A 435 24.62 -45.80 38.48
N ASN A 436 25.33 -46.36 39.45
CA ASN A 436 26.29 -47.44 39.20
C ASN A 436 25.49 -48.76 39.16
N LEU A 437 25.62 -49.53 38.08
CA LEU A 437 25.07 -50.90 37.99
C LEU A 437 26.04 -51.92 38.60
#